data_AF-Q3MSU2-F1
#
_entry.id   AF-Q3MSU2-F1
#
_cell.length_a   1.000
_cell.length_b   1.000
_cell.length_c   1.000
_cell.angle_alpha   90.00
_cell.angle_beta   90.00
_cell.angle_gamma   90.00
#
_symmetry.space_group_name_H-M   'P 1'
#
loop_
_entity.id
_entity.type
_entity.pdbx_description
1 polymer ?
#
loop_
_entity_poly.entity_id
_entity_poly.type
_entity_poly.pdbx_seq_one_letter_code
_entity_poly.pdbx_strand_id
1 'polypeptide(L)'
;AGGIAEMSQEVSDKTRDTTDSLDALGNTTAVTGKGFAIGSAVFTALALMNAFADAVGLQEVNLLDEVVLPGIILGAALLFVFAALTMLSVGSDAEAIMYECRSQLNEKWEHSTPLDSQKCVDICTTESVKEMVIPGLLAIFMPIVVGLMIGPRCLLGLLAGSISSGFLLAVMMSNAGGAWDNA
;
A
#
# COMPACT_ATOMS: atom_id res chain seq x y z
N ALA A 1 -4.49 4.46 -21.87
CA ALA A 1 -4.98 4.84 -23.21
C ALA A 1 -5.48 6.27 -23.24
N GLY A 2 -6.35 6.66 -22.29
CA GLY A 2 -6.87 8.02 -22.19
C GLY A 2 -5.81 9.13 -22.14
N GLY A 3 -4.77 8.98 -21.32
CA GLY A 3 -3.68 9.97 -21.28
C GLY A 3 -2.93 10.14 -22.62
N ILE A 4 -2.77 9.08 -23.42
CA ILE A 4 -2.17 9.19 -24.76
C ILE A 4 -3.11 9.92 -25.71
N ALA A 5 -4.43 9.64 -25.63
CA ALA A 5 -5.44 10.34 -26.41
C ALA A 5 -5.45 11.84 -26.09
N GLU A 6 -5.37 12.22 -24.80
CA GLU A 6 -5.31 13.62 -24.36
C GLU A 6 -4.03 14.34 -24.84
N MET A 7 -2.89 13.66 -24.82
CA MET A 7 -1.62 14.22 -25.29
C MET A 7 -1.52 14.29 -26.83
N SER A 8 -2.39 13.56 -27.55
CA SER A 8 -2.37 13.49 -29.02
C SER A 8 -3.37 14.49 -29.59
N GLN A 9 -2.87 15.55 -30.23
CA GLN A 9 -3.69 16.65 -30.77
C GLN A 9 -4.66 16.23 -31.89
N GLU A 10 -4.53 15.02 -32.45
CA GLU A 10 -5.29 14.54 -33.61
C GLU A 10 -6.44 13.58 -33.26
N VAL A 11 -6.69 13.32 -31.97
CA VAL A 11 -7.68 12.32 -31.53
C VAL A 11 -9.01 13.00 -31.19
N SER A 12 -10.12 12.44 -31.68
CA SER A 12 -11.46 12.99 -31.45
C SER A 12 -11.92 12.86 -29.99
N ASP A 13 -12.71 13.82 -29.52
CA ASP A 13 -13.31 13.81 -28.16
C ASP A 13 -14.06 12.51 -27.84
N LYS A 14 -14.71 11.91 -28.84
CA LYS A 14 -15.41 10.62 -28.71
C LYS A 14 -14.48 9.48 -28.26
N THR A 15 -13.20 9.52 -28.66
CA THR A 15 -12.19 8.56 -28.21
C THR A 15 -11.87 8.78 -26.74
N ARG A 16 -11.82 10.03 -26.27
CA ARG A 16 -11.60 10.35 -24.86
C ARG A 16 -12.75 9.81 -23.99
N ASP A 17 -14.00 10.09 -24.37
CA ASP A 17 -15.20 9.58 -23.70
C ASP A 17 -15.20 8.05 -23.59
N THR A 18 -14.78 7.38 -24.68
CA THR A 18 -14.67 5.92 -24.70
C THR A 18 -13.57 5.45 -23.75
N THR A 19 -12.41 6.11 -23.75
CA THR A 19 -11.31 5.74 -22.85
C THR A 19 -11.61 6.01 -21.39
N ASP A 20 -12.34 7.07 -21.06
CA ASP A 20 -12.75 7.39 -19.68
C ASP A 20 -13.77 6.38 -19.18
N SER A 21 -14.71 5.97 -20.03
CA SER A 21 -15.64 4.88 -19.71
C SER A 21 -14.91 3.56 -19.44
N LEU A 22 -13.84 3.28 -20.20
CA LEU A 22 -13.00 2.11 -19.99
C LEU A 22 -12.11 2.22 -18.74
N ASP A 23 -11.65 3.42 -18.40
CA ASP A 23 -10.84 3.68 -17.20
C ASP A 23 -11.65 3.46 -15.93
N ALA A 24 -12.87 4.00 -15.85
CA ALA A 24 -13.78 3.77 -14.72
C ALA A 24 -14.15 2.29 -14.53
N LEU A 25 -14.34 1.55 -15.64
CA LEU A 25 -14.52 0.10 -15.61
C LEU A 25 -13.24 -0.62 -15.12
N GLY A 26 -12.08 -0.14 -15.57
CA GLY A 26 -10.76 -0.60 -15.14
C GLY A 26 -10.55 -0.44 -13.64
N ASN A 27 -10.89 0.71 -13.07
CA ASN A 27 -10.81 0.99 -11.64
C ASN A 27 -11.66 0.00 -10.82
N THR A 28 -12.89 -0.28 -11.28
CA THR A 28 -13.76 -1.28 -10.65
C THR A 28 -13.15 -2.69 -10.70
N THR A 29 -12.56 -3.05 -11.84
CA THR A 29 -11.87 -4.34 -12.01
C THR A 29 -10.62 -4.43 -11.13
N ALA A 30 -9.88 -3.33 -10.98
CA ALA A 30 -8.71 -3.25 -10.12
C ALA A 30 -9.07 -3.44 -8.64
N VAL A 31 -10.16 -2.86 -8.17
CA VAL A 31 -10.67 -3.08 -6.80
C VAL A 31 -11.04 -4.54 -6.57
N THR A 32 -11.70 -5.17 -7.56
CA THR A 32 -12.05 -6.60 -7.48
C THR A 32 -10.80 -7.48 -7.44
N GLY A 33 -9.79 -7.17 -8.25
CA GLY A 33 -8.50 -7.84 -8.24
C GLY A 33 -7.77 -7.71 -6.89
N LYS A 34 -7.74 -6.50 -6.31
CA LYS A 34 -7.20 -6.24 -4.97
C LYS A 34 -7.95 -7.06 -3.91
N GLY A 35 -9.27 -7.11 -3.97
CA GLY A 35 -10.09 -7.90 -3.06
C GLY A 35 -9.76 -9.40 -3.11
N PHE A 36 -9.59 -9.96 -4.30
CA PHE A 36 -9.19 -11.37 -4.46
C PHE A 36 -7.78 -11.64 -3.91
N ALA A 37 -6.83 -10.75 -4.18
CA ALA A 37 -5.46 -10.86 -3.67
C ALA A 37 -5.40 -10.75 -2.13
N ILE A 38 -6.17 -9.84 -1.53
CA ILE A 38 -6.28 -9.70 -0.08
C ILE A 38 -6.90 -10.96 0.53
N GLY A 39 -8.00 -11.46 -0.05
CA GLY A 39 -8.66 -12.67 0.44
C GLY A 39 -7.75 -13.90 0.40
N SER A 40 -7.06 -14.13 -0.71
CA SER A 40 -6.12 -15.26 -0.84
C SER A 40 -4.94 -15.13 0.13
N ALA A 41 -4.39 -13.92 0.30
CA ALA A 41 -3.32 -13.66 1.25
C ALA A 41 -3.73 -13.97 2.70
N VAL A 42 -4.96 -13.64 3.11
CA VAL A 42 -5.46 -13.96 4.46
C VAL A 42 -5.53 -15.47 4.67
N PHE A 43 -6.07 -16.23 3.73
CA PHE A 43 -6.12 -17.70 3.85
C PHE A 43 -4.72 -18.31 3.91
N THR A 44 -3.80 -17.84 3.08
CA THR A 44 -2.39 -18.28 3.13
C THR A 44 -1.74 -17.91 4.46
N ALA A 45 -1.96 -16.71 4.97
CA ALA A 45 -1.39 -16.26 6.24
C ALA A 45 -1.92 -17.07 7.42
N LEU A 46 -3.22 -17.41 7.45
CA LEU A 46 -3.80 -18.30 8.46
C LEU A 46 -3.20 -19.71 8.39
N ALA A 47 -3.01 -20.26 7.19
CA ALA A 47 -2.38 -21.55 7.01
C ALA A 47 -0.91 -21.56 7.49
N LEU A 48 -0.15 -20.51 7.16
CA LEU A 48 1.22 -20.32 7.62
C LEU A 48 1.31 -20.12 9.12
N MET A 49 0.35 -19.40 9.72
CA MET A 49 0.27 -19.21 11.16
C MET A 49 0.03 -20.53 11.90
N ASN A 50 -0.88 -21.37 11.39
CA ASN A 50 -1.10 -22.71 11.94
C ASN A 50 0.15 -23.60 11.77
N ALA A 51 0.75 -23.61 10.58
CA ALA A 51 1.99 -24.36 10.33
C ALA A 51 3.14 -23.89 11.26
N PHE A 52 3.21 -22.59 11.54
CA PHE A 52 4.15 -22.05 12.52
C PHE A 52 3.85 -22.57 13.92
N ALA A 53 2.59 -22.50 14.38
CA ALA A 53 2.18 -22.99 15.70
C ALA A 53 2.55 -24.47 15.91
N ASP A 54 2.32 -25.32 14.89
CA ASP A 54 2.71 -26.73 14.90
C ASP A 54 4.23 -26.89 14.98
N ALA A 55 4.99 -26.13 14.19
CA ALA A 55 6.45 -26.20 14.14
C ALA A 55 7.12 -25.84 15.47
N VAL A 56 6.51 -24.95 16.25
CA VAL A 56 7.01 -24.53 17.57
C VAL A 56 6.35 -25.28 18.74
N GLY A 57 5.47 -26.25 18.45
CA GLY A 57 4.81 -27.08 19.47
C GLY A 57 3.75 -26.35 20.30
N LEU A 58 3.12 -25.31 19.76
CA LEU A 58 2.02 -24.58 20.40
C LEU A 58 0.67 -25.18 19.97
N GLN A 59 0.18 -26.16 20.73
CA GLN A 59 -1.11 -26.82 20.46
C GLN A 59 -2.31 -26.06 21.01
N GLU A 60 -2.12 -25.30 22.10
CA GLU A 60 -3.15 -24.45 22.70
C GLU A 60 -2.58 -23.06 22.98
N VAL A 61 -3.37 -22.04 22.65
CA VAL A 61 -2.99 -20.63 22.80
C VAL A 61 -4.11 -19.96 23.57
N ASN A 62 -3.80 -19.53 24.79
CA ASN A 62 -4.76 -18.80 25.60
C ASN A 62 -4.63 -17.31 25.32
N LEU A 63 -5.74 -16.68 24.93
CA LEU A 63 -5.78 -15.23 24.71
C LEU A 63 -5.51 -14.43 25.97
N LEU A 64 -5.74 -15.01 27.16
CA LEU A 64 -5.47 -14.37 28.45
C LEU A 64 -4.01 -14.52 28.90
N ASP A 65 -3.15 -15.18 28.11
CA ASP A 65 -1.73 -15.22 28.39
C ASP A 65 -1.12 -13.81 28.33
N GLU A 66 -0.29 -13.51 29.33
CA GLU A 66 0.36 -12.21 29.52
C GLU A 66 1.23 -11.76 28.34
N VAL A 67 1.63 -12.67 27.46
CA VAL A 67 2.45 -12.39 26.26
C VAL A 67 1.65 -12.43 24.95
N VAL A 68 0.51 -13.12 24.89
CA VAL A 68 -0.26 -13.31 23.65
C VAL A 68 -1.10 -12.08 23.35
N LEU A 69 -1.84 -11.57 24.33
CA LEU A 69 -2.69 -10.39 24.14
C LEU A 69 -1.88 -9.13 23.77
N PRO A 70 -0.76 -8.82 24.43
CA PRO A 70 0.11 -7.73 23.97
C PRO A 70 0.68 -7.98 22.57
N GLY A 71 0.99 -9.23 22.23
CA GLY A 71 1.40 -9.60 20.87
C GLY A 71 0.34 -9.24 19.82
N ILE A 72 -0.94 -9.55 20.08
CA ILE A 72 -2.06 -9.20 19.20
C ILE A 72 -2.16 -7.68 19.01
N ILE A 73 -2.12 -6.92 20.11
CA ILE A 73 -2.19 -5.46 20.07
C ILE A 73 -1.00 -4.89 19.29
N LEU A 74 0.21 -5.41 19.53
CA LEU A 74 1.42 -5.01 18.82
C LEU A 74 1.33 -5.32 17.32
N GLY A 75 0.85 -6.50 16.95
CA GLY A 75 0.67 -6.89 15.56
C GLY A 75 -0.37 -6.02 14.83
N ALA A 76 -1.46 -5.67 15.52
CA ALA A 76 -2.44 -4.74 14.97
C ALA A 76 -1.84 -3.33 14.80
N ALA A 77 -1.18 -2.81 15.83
CA ALA A 77 -0.54 -1.50 15.79
C ALA A 77 0.54 -1.41 14.69
N LEU A 78 1.32 -2.49 14.50
CA LEU A 78 2.38 -2.56 13.50
C LEU A 78 1.86 -2.28 12.10
N LEU A 79 0.68 -2.80 11.76
CA LEU A 79 0.07 -2.60 10.46
C LEU A 79 -0.39 -1.14 10.26
N PHE A 80 -0.95 -0.51 11.29
CA PHE A 80 -1.28 0.92 11.23
C PHE A 80 -0.04 1.79 11.10
N VAL A 81 1.06 1.44 11.78
CA VAL A 81 2.35 2.11 11.63
C VAL A 81 2.88 1.93 10.20
N PHE A 82 2.82 0.73 9.64
CA PHE A 82 3.20 0.48 8.25
C PHE A 82 2.39 1.35 7.29
N ALA A 83 1.06 1.39 7.44
CA ALA A 83 0.19 2.22 6.62
C ALA A 83 0.52 3.71 6.76
N ALA A 84 0.70 4.20 7.98
CA ALA A 84 1.06 5.60 8.25
C ALA A 84 2.39 5.98 7.58
N LEU A 85 3.41 5.14 7.70
CA LEU A 85 4.71 5.37 7.04
C LEU A 85 4.54 5.46 5.53
N THR A 86 3.82 4.51 4.90
CA THR A 86 3.60 4.54 3.45
C THR A 86 2.82 5.77 2.98
N MET A 87 1.84 6.25 3.76
CA MET A 87 1.09 7.47 3.43
C MET A 87 1.94 8.73 3.59
N LEU A 88 2.79 8.79 4.63
CA LEU A 88 3.71 9.92 4.85
C LEU A 88 4.72 10.03 3.70
N SER A 89 5.29 8.90 3.27
CA SER A 89 6.20 8.84 2.13
C SER A 89 5.54 9.36 0.85
N VAL A 90 4.35 8.88 0.50
CA VAL A 90 3.61 9.36 -0.68
C VAL A 90 3.26 10.84 -0.57
N GLY A 91 2.93 11.33 0.62
CA GLY A 91 2.63 12.74 0.84
C GLY A 91 3.83 13.66 0.57
N SER A 92 5.01 13.28 1.09
CA SER A 92 6.26 14.00 0.86
C SER A 92 6.66 13.99 -0.62
N ASP A 93 6.56 12.83 -1.28
CA ASP A 93 6.87 12.69 -2.71
C ASP A 93 5.93 13.54 -3.58
N ALA A 94 4.64 13.54 -3.26
CA ALA A 94 3.65 14.36 -3.95
C ALA A 94 3.94 15.86 -3.81
N GLU A 95 4.39 16.31 -2.62
CA GLU A 95 4.78 17.71 -2.41
C GLU A 95 5.98 18.10 -3.29
N ALA A 96 7.00 17.24 -3.39
CA ALA A 96 8.17 17.47 -4.23
C ALA A 96 7.80 17.57 -5.71
N ILE A 97 6.93 16.68 -6.20
CA ILE A 97 6.42 16.72 -7.59
C ILE A 97 5.62 17.99 -7.83
N MET A 98 4.76 18.38 -6.89
CA MET A 98 3.95 19.59 -7.01
C MET A 98 4.82 20.86 -7.06
N TYR A 99 5.89 20.91 -6.25
CA TYR A 99 6.86 21.99 -6.29
C TYR A 99 7.56 22.07 -7.65
N GLU A 100 8.04 20.95 -8.18
CA GLU A 100 8.71 20.90 -9.49
C GLU A 100 7.76 21.31 -10.63
N CYS A 101 6.54 20.76 -10.65
CA CYS A 101 5.51 21.13 -11.62
C CYS A 101 5.22 22.64 -11.57
N ARG A 102 5.06 23.22 -10.37
CA ARG A 102 4.85 24.67 -10.21
C ARG A 102 6.04 25.49 -10.68
N SER A 103 7.26 25.06 -10.38
CA SER A 103 8.48 25.72 -10.83
C SER A 103 8.57 25.76 -12.35
N GLN A 104 8.38 24.60 -13.00
CA GLN A 104 8.42 24.51 -14.45
C GLN A 104 7.29 25.28 -15.12
N LEU A 105 6.08 25.25 -14.55
CA LEU A 105 4.96 26.06 -15.03
C LEU A 105 5.31 27.55 -14.95
N ASN A 106 5.73 28.06 -13.78
CA ASN A 106 6.06 29.48 -13.63
C ASN A 106 7.16 29.97 -14.58
N GLU A 107 8.15 29.14 -14.89
CA GLU A 107 9.25 29.49 -15.79
C GLU A 107 8.84 29.41 -17.28
N LYS A 108 8.08 28.38 -17.67
CA LYS A 108 7.83 28.04 -19.08
C LYS A 108 6.43 28.37 -19.58
N TRP A 109 5.54 28.87 -18.72
CA TRP A 109 4.12 29.13 -19.05
C TRP A 109 3.94 30.03 -20.28
N GLU A 110 4.71 31.12 -20.37
CA GLU A 110 4.60 32.08 -21.49
C GLU A 110 5.30 31.62 -22.77
N HIS A 111 6.24 30.68 -22.69
CA HIS A 111 7.16 30.37 -23.80
C HIS A 111 6.74 29.14 -24.63
N SER A 112 5.57 28.54 -24.34
CA SER A 112 5.08 27.29 -24.95
C SER A 112 6.17 26.21 -25.05
N THR A 113 7.13 26.24 -24.12
CA THR A 113 8.29 25.34 -24.13
C THR A 113 7.87 24.03 -23.49
N PRO A 114 8.26 22.87 -24.05
CA PRO A 114 7.91 21.59 -23.46
C PRO A 114 8.39 21.48 -22.00
N LEU A 115 7.49 21.01 -21.14
CA LEU A 115 7.78 20.68 -19.76
C LEU A 115 8.72 19.46 -19.72
N ASP A 116 9.58 19.44 -18.72
CA ASP A 116 10.55 18.38 -18.50
C ASP A 116 9.91 17.30 -17.62
N SER A 117 9.34 16.29 -18.28
CA SER A 117 8.75 15.13 -17.62
C SER A 117 9.80 14.18 -17.03
N GLN A 118 11.05 14.21 -17.52
CA GLN A 118 12.12 13.35 -17.01
C GLN A 118 12.46 13.72 -15.57
N LYS A 119 12.54 15.02 -15.27
CA LYS A 119 12.74 15.47 -13.88
C LYS A 119 11.66 14.97 -12.92
N CYS A 120 10.39 15.02 -13.32
CA CYS A 120 9.31 14.49 -12.48
C CYS A 120 9.46 12.97 -12.27
N VAL A 121 9.83 12.23 -13.32
CA VAL A 121 10.10 10.79 -13.22
C VAL A 121 11.29 10.49 -12.30
N ASP A 122 12.36 11.27 -12.39
CA ASP A 122 13.57 11.09 -11.58
C ASP A 122 13.31 11.33 -10.09
N ILE A 123 12.50 12.36 -9.77
CA ILE A 123 12.05 12.65 -8.40
C ILE A 123 11.23 11.47 -7.87
N CYS A 124 10.18 11.06 -8.60
CA CYS A 124 9.33 9.92 -8.21
C CYS A 124 10.16 8.65 -7.98
N THR A 125 11.12 8.36 -8.86
CA THR A 125 11.89 7.13 -8.83
C THR A 125 12.88 7.12 -7.67
N THR A 126 13.59 8.23 -7.46
CA THR A 126 14.64 8.30 -6.45
C THR A 126 14.07 8.32 -5.03
N GLU A 127 12.98 9.04 -4.81
CA GLU A 127 12.38 9.16 -3.49
C GLU A 127 11.58 7.92 -3.09
N SER A 128 10.76 7.36 -3.99
CA SER A 128 9.99 6.14 -3.70
C SER A 128 10.88 4.95 -3.29
N VAL A 129 12.04 4.78 -3.95
CA VAL A 129 12.99 3.70 -3.60
C VAL A 129 13.58 3.88 -2.21
N LYS A 130 13.90 5.12 -1.80
CA LYS A 130 14.44 5.40 -0.47
C LYS A 130 13.39 5.21 0.61
N GLU A 131 12.19 5.74 0.37
CA GLU A 131 11.10 5.74 1.33
C GLU A 131 10.54 4.33 1.60
N MET A 132 10.53 3.44 0.60
CA MET A 132 10.10 2.05 0.77
C MET A 132 10.99 1.21 1.71
N VAL A 133 12.22 1.65 1.98
CA VAL A 133 13.17 0.90 2.82
C VAL A 133 12.64 0.76 4.25
N ILE A 134 12.12 1.84 4.85
CA ILE A 134 11.72 1.83 6.27
C ILE A 134 10.53 0.89 6.52
N PRO A 135 9.39 0.98 5.79
CA PRO A 135 8.29 0.05 5.96
C PRO A 135 8.69 -1.41 5.67
N GLY A 136 9.54 -1.62 4.65
CA GLY A 136 10.02 -2.96 4.28
C GLY A 136 10.88 -3.60 5.38
N LEU A 137 11.83 -2.86 5.94
CA LEU A 137 12.63 -3.33 7.07
C LEU A 137 11.74 -3.63 8.28
N LEU A 138 10.80 -2.75 8.61
CA LEU A 138 9.87 -2.95 9.72
C LEU A 138 9.06 -4.25 9.57
N ALA A 139 8.56 -4.56 8.37
CA ALA A 139 7.80 -5.78 8.10
C ALA A 139 8.65 -7.06 8.24
N ILE A 140 9.92 -7.03 7.84
CA ILE A 140 10.82 -8.19 7.89
C ILE A 140 11.37 -8.41 9.31
N PHE A 141 11.84 -7.34 9.96
CA PHE A 141 12.55 -7.44 11.22
C PHE A 141 11.63 -7.64 12.42
N MET A 142 10.40 -7.11 12.40
CA MET A 142 9.52 -7.23 13.58
C MET A 142 9.22 -8.67 13.99
N PRO A 143 8.81 -9.57 13.10
CA PRO A 143 8.59 -10.98 13.43
C PRO A 143 9.85 -11.64 14.01
N ILE A 144 11.03 -11.32 13.47
CA ILE A 144 12.32 -11.86 13.92
C ILE A 144 12.64 -11.38 15.33
N VAL A 145 12.52 -10.08 15.58
CA VAL A 145 12.81 -9.47 16.89
C VAL A 145 11.85 -10.00 17.96
N VAL A 146 10.54 -10.01 17.68
CA VAL A 146 9.54 -10.49 18.64
C VAL A 146 9.71 -12.00 18.89
N GLY A 147 9.95 -12.78 17.84
CA GLY A 147 10.17 -14.23 17.95
C GLY A 147 11.41 -14.60 18.77
N LEU A 148 12.52 -13.88 18.59
CA LEU A 148 13.77 -14.17 19.29
C LEU A 148 13.86 -13.57 20.70
N MET A 149 13.30 -12.38 20.92
CA MET A 149 13.40 -11.70 22.23
C MET A 149 12.29 -12.07 23.21
N ILE A 150 11.05 -12.21 22.75
CA ILE A 150 9.89 -12.44 23.61
C ILE A 150 9.44 -13.90 23.53
N GLY A 151 9.48 -14.47 22.32
CA GLY A 151 9.24 -15.89 22.10
C GLY A 151 8.05 -16.18 21.19
N PRO A 152 7.83 -17.47 20.87
CA PRO A 152 6.90 -17.91 19.84
C PRO A 152 5.43 -17.61 20.16
N ARG A 153 5.03 -17.57 21.44
CA ARG A 153 3.66 -17.24 21.85
C ARG A 153 3.30 -15.78 21.53
N CYS A 154 4.21 -14.86 21.81
CA CYS A 154 4.01 -13.44 21.49
C CYS A 154 4.00 -13.22 19.97
N LEU A 155 4.91 -13.89 19.25
CA LEU A 155 4.95 -13.84 17.79
C LEU A 155 3.66 -14.35 17.17
N LEU A 156 3.09 -15.44 17.68
CA LEU A 156 1.79 -15.94 17.21
C LEU A 156 0.67 -14.91 17.42
N GLY A 157 0.67 -14.23 18.59
CA GLY A 157 -0.21 -13.09 18.85
C GLY A 157 -0.03 -11.98 17.82
N LEU A 158 1.22 -11.60 17.53
CA LEU A 158 1.55 -10.59 16.52
C LEU A 158 1.05 -10.97 15.13
N LEU A 159 1.21 -12.23 14.72
CA LEU A 159 0.68 -12.73 13.46
C LEU A 159 -0.85 -12.64 13.44
N ALA A 160 -1.54 -13.11 14.47
CA ALA A 160 -3.00 -13.04 14.56
C ALA A 160 -3.54 -11.59 14.52
N GLY A 161 -2.89 -10.68 15.26
CA GLY A 161 -3.24 -9.25 15.27
C GLY A 161 -3.00 -8.58 13.92
N SER A 162 -1.86 -8.85 13.27
CA SER A 162 -1.53 -8.29 11.97
C SER A 162 -2.42 -8.82 10.84
N ILE A 163 -2.81 -10.10 10.85
CA ILE A 163 -3.73 -10.69 9.86
C ILE A 163 -5.13 -10.08 9.98
N SER A 164 -5.66 -10.01 11.20
CA SER A 164 -7.03 -9.54 11.45
C SER A 164 -7.21 -8.05 11.14
N SER A 165 -6.31 -7.20 11.65
CA SER A 165 -6.29 -5.77 11.32
C SER A 165 -5.92 -5.53 9.85
N GLY A 166 -4.98 -6.32 9.31
CA GLY A 166 -4.48 -6.30 7.94
C GLY A 166 -5.59 -6.39 6.92
N PHE A 167 -6.40 -7.42 7.08
CA PHE A 167 -7.55 -7.66 6.24
C PHE A 167 -8.52 -6.46 6.21
N LEU A 168 -8.93 -6.00 7.39
CA LEU A 168 -9.91 -4.92 7.51
C LEU A 168 -9.40 -3.62 6.91
N LEU A 169 -8.15 -3.24 7.22
CA LEU A 169 -7.55 -2.01 6.72
C LEU A 169 -7.34 -2.06 5.20
N ALA A 170 -6.86 -3.18 4.67
CA ALA A 170 -6.61 -3.35 3.24
C ALA A 170 -7.91 -3.27 2.42
N VAL A 171 -8.98 -3.94 2.88
CA VAL A 171 -10.30 -3.87 2.24
C VAL A 171 -10.85 -2.44 2.28
N MET A 172 -10.77 -1.79 3.45
CA MET A 172 -11.23 -0.42 3.62
C MET A 172 -10.50 0.54 2.68
N MET A 173 -9.17 0.54 2.68
CA MET A 173 -8.36 1.44 1.86
C MET A 173 -8.54 1.18 0.36
N SER A 174 -8.65 -0.08 -0.06
CA SER A 174 -8.88 -0.44 -1.46
C SER A 174 -10.24 0.04 -1.96
N ASN A 175 -11.29 -0.18 -1.17
CA ASN A 175 -12.66 0.20 -1.55
C ASN A 175 -12.87 1.71 -1.48
N ALA A 176 -12.35 2.37 -0.45
CA ALA A 176 -12.44 3.82 -0.31
C ALA A 176 -11.70 4.54 -1.45
N GLY A 177 -10.48 4.08 -1.79
CA GLY A 177 -9.72 4.63 -2.91
C GLY A 177 -10.46 4.49 -4.24
N GLY A 178 -10.97 3.29 -4.55
CA GLY A 178 -11.73 3.07 -5.78
C GLY A 178 -13.08 3.81 -5.83
N ALA A 179 -13.72 4.02 -4.67
CA ALA A 179 -14.94 4.81 -4.60
C ALA A 179 -14.68 6.30 -4.87
N TRP A 180 -13.57 6.86 -4.35
CA TRP A 180 -13.18 8.25 -4.66
C TRP A 180 -12.70 8.45 -6.09
N ASP A 181 -12.08 7.44 -6.70
CA ASP A 181 -11.64 7.51 -8.10
C ASP A 181 -12.82 7.52 -9.10
N ASN A 182 -13.93 6.87 -8.73
CA ASN A 182 -15.12 6.76 -9.58
C ASN A 182 -16.26 7.75 -9.22
N ALA A 183 -16.07 8.61 -8.21
CA ALA A 183 -17.06 9.60 -7.76
C ALA A 183 -16.85 10.95 -8.43
#